data_AF-A0A0A9ZEH4-F1
#
_entry.id   AF-A0A0A9ZEH4-F1
#
_cell.length_a   1.000
_cell.length_b   1.000
_cell.length_c   1.000
_cell.angle_alpha   90.00
_cell.angle_beta   90.00
_cell.angle_gamma   90.00
#
_symmetry.space_group_name_H-M   'P 1'
#
loop_
_entity.id
_entity.type
_entity.pdbx_description
1 polymer ?
#
loop_
_entity_poly.entity_id
_entity_poly.type
_entity_poly.pdbx_seq_one_letter_code
_entity_poly.pdbx_strand_id
1 'polypeptide(L)'
;MTWFLKADDDTYVVMENLKMLLRRYSPQHALYFGCRFLRNSEVNAPMFTPADAPLGYMSGGAGYVLSRKALQLFVERVKQNTISSPLTWAEDINVALYLKSVKVRFVDTRDQFGRTRFHPINLKSMGHLLPKLPHDYWYYQRH
;
A
#
# COMPACT_ATOMS: atom_id res chain seq x y z
N MET A 1 -4.00 -16.45 -14.17
CA MET A 1 -3.68 -15.14 -13.53
C MET A 1 -3.84 -15.34 -12.04
N THR A 2 -2.88 -14.94 -11.21
CA THR A 2 -3.06 -15.01 -9.76
C THR A 2 -2.51 -13.74 -9.14
N TRP A 3 -3.43 -12.92 -8.64
CA TRP A 3 -3.18 -11.70 -7.89
C TRP A 3 -3.85 -11.89 -6.54
N PHE A 4 -3.29 -11.30 -5.49
CA PHE A 4 -3.87 -11.33 -4.15
C PHE A 4 -4.27 -9.92 -3.76
N LEU A 5 -5.55 -9.72 -3.43
CA LEU A 5 -6.11 -8.45 -2.98
C LEU A 5 -6.40 -8.56 -1.49
N LYS A 6 -5.89 -7.61 -0.71
CA LYS A 6 -6.33 -7.34 0.66
C LYS A 6 -7.19 -6.08 0.64
N ALA A 7 -8.32 -6.13 1.32
CA ALA A 7 -9.25 -5.01 1.49
C ALA A 7 -9.89 -5.11 2.88
N ASP A 8 -10.29 -3.96 3.43
CA ASP A 8 -11.02 -3.90 4.70
C ASP A 8 -12.54 -4.09 4.44
N ASP A 9 -13.31 -4.30 5.50
CA ASP A 9 -14.77 -4.55 5.43
C ASP A 9 -15.58 -3.32 4.97
N ASP A 10 -14.97 -2.14 5.00
CA ASP A 10 -15.51 -0.87 4.51
C ASP A 10 -14.92 -0.43 3.16
N THR A 11 -14.13 -1.29 2.51
CA THR A 11 -13.47 -0.97 1.23
C THR A 11 -14.34 -1.36 0.02
N TYR A 12 -14.61 -0.40 -0.87
CA TYR A 12 -15.28 -0.66 -2.15
C TYR A 12 -14.28 -0.78 -3.31
N VAL A 13 -14.40 -1.84 -4.11
CA VAL A 13 -13.48 -2.12 -5.23
C VAL A 13 -14.23 -2.27 -6.54
N VAL A 14 -13.90 -1.41 -7.52
CA VAL A 14 -14.35 -1.60 -8.91
C VAL A 14 -13.43 -2.60 -9.60
N MET A 15 -13.85 -3.86 -9.65
CA MET A 15 -13.03 -4.98 -10.11
C MET A 15 -12.55 -4.84 -11.56
N GLU A 16 -13.34 -4.22 -12.42
CA GLU A 16 -13.02 -3.94 -13.83
C GLU A 16 -11.80 -3.01 -13.93
N ASN A 17 -11.80 -1.93 -13.14
CA ASN A 17 -10.69 -0.97 -13.07
C ASN A 17 -9.43 -1.63 -12.52
N LEU A 18 -9.58 -2.46 -11.48
CA LEU A 18 -8.47 -3.20 -10.90
C LEU A 18 -7.85 -4.18 -11.91
N LYS A 19 -8.68 -4.99 -12.58
CA LYS A 19 -8.23 -5.92 -13.64
C LYS A 19 -7.53 -5.16 -14.78
N MET A 20 -8.05 -4.01 -15.18
CA MET A 20 -7.45 -3.18 -16.24
C MET A 20 -6.06 -2.65 -15.84
N LEU A 21 -5.87 -2.22 -14.59
CA LEU A 21 -4.56 -1.85 -14.07
C LEU A 21 -3.59 -3.04 -14.11
N LEU A 22 -4.01 -4.17 -13.55
CA LEU A 22 -3.14 -5.34 -13.36
C LEU A 22 -2.76 -6.05 -14.66
N ARG A 23 -3.57 -5.92 -15.72
CA ARG A 23 -3.29 -6.48 -17.06
C ARG A 23 -1.98 -5.99 -17.67
N ARG A 24 -1.47 -4.84 -17.23
CA ARG A 24 -0.20 -4.25 -17.71
C ARG A 24 1.05 -4.89 -17.08
N TYR A 25 0.86 -5.76 -16.09
CA TYR A 25 1.93 -6.30 -15.28
C TYR A 25 1.96 -7.82 -15.29
N SER A 26 3.17 -8.36 -15.16
CA SER A 26 3.40 -9.80 -15.03
C SER A 26 3.35 -10.21 -13.54
N PRO A 27 2.51 -11.18 -13.14
CA PRO A 27 2.46 -11.65 -11.75
C PRO A 27 3.71 -12.45 -11.32
N GLN A 28 4.62 -12.75 -12.25
CA GLN A 28 5.94 -13.34 -11.99
C GLN A 28 6.93 -12.32 -11.41
N HIS A 29 6.70 -11.02 -11.61
CA HIS A 29 7.49 -9.98 -10.97
C HIS A 29 6.99 -9.73 -9.56
N ALA A 30 7.91 -9.47 -8.62
CA ALA A 30 7.60 -9.13 -7.23
C ALA A 30 7.09 -7.68 -7.14
N LEU A 31 5.77 -7.51 -7.26
CA LEU A 31 5.07 -6.23 -7.31
C LEU A 31 4.05 -6.07 -6.18
N TYR A 32 3.96 -4.84 -5.66
CA TYR A 32 3.08 -4.38 -4.59
C TYR A 32 2.38 -3.07 -5.00
N PHE A 33 1.05 -3.09 -5.05
CA PHE A 33 0.20 -2.00 -5.54
C PHE A 33 -0.71 -1.49 -4.43
N GLY A 34 -1.01 -0.21 -4.42
CA GLY A 34 -1.98 0.38 -3.48
C GLY A 34 -1.88 1.90 -3.43
N CYS A 35 -2.36 2.49 -2.34
CA CYS A 35 -2.13 3.90 -2.01
C CYS A 35 -0.90 4.03 -1.12
N ARG A 36 0.22 4.50 -1.68
CA ARG A 36 1.49 4.61 -0.96
C ARG A 36 1.46 5.78 0.02
N PHE A 37 1.66 5.50 1.30
CA PHE A 37 1.98 6.53 2.29
C PHE A 37 3.48 6.61 2.40
N LEU A 38 4.02 7.82 2.29
CA LEU A 38 5.43 8.07 2.55
C LEU A 38 5.61 8.28 4.04
N ARG A 39 6.72 7.75 4.55
CA ARG A 39 7.21 8.12 5.87
C ARG A 39 8.23 9.23 5.64
N ASN A 40 7.81 10.46 5.88
CA ASN A 40 8.70 11.61 5.86
C ASN A 40 9.54 11.51 7.13
N SER A 41 10.87 11.58 7.03
CA SER A 41 11.76 11.65 8.19
C SER A 41 11.60 12.95 9.00
N GLU A 42 10.71 13.86 8.61
CA GLU A 42 10.61 15.20 9.21
C GLU A 42 9.19 15.66 9.57
N VAL A 43 8.13 14.94 9.18
CA VAL A 43 6.75 15.30 9.58
C VAL A 43 5.90 14.05 9.84
N ASN A 44 5.52 13.85 11.10
CA ASN A 44 4.38 13.01 11.50
C ASN A 44 4.47 11.50 11.21
N ALA A 45 5.64 10.87 11.35
CA ALA A 45 5.67 9.41 11.48
C ALA A 45 4.98 9.01 12.81
N PRO A 46 4.06 8.02 12.83
CA PRO A 46 3.50 7.53 14.09
C PRO A 46 4.65 7.09 15.00
N MET A 47 4.58 7.49 16.27
CA MET A 47 5.63 7.39 17.32
C MET A 47 6.27 5.98 17.50
N PHE A 48 5.75 4.96 16.83
CA PHE A 48 6.13 3.55 16.93
C PHE A 48 6.60 2.94 15.60
N THR A 49 7.26 3.71 14.73
CA THR A 49 7.89 3.15 13.52
C THR A 49 9.40 2.94 13.72
N PRO A 50 9.92 1.70 13.65
CA PRO A 50 11.37 1.44 13.74
C PRO A 50 12.16 2.24 12.69
N ALA A 51 13.38 2.65 13.02
CA ALA A 51 14.26 3.40 12.11
C ALA A 51 14.39 2.74 10.71
N ASP A 52 14.44 1.41 10.69
CA ASP A 52 14.60 0.59 9.48
C ASP A 52 13.32 0.35 8.67
N ALA A 53 12.18 0.95 9.06
CA ALA A 53 10.94 0.79 8.35
C ALA A 53 11.06 1.15 6.85
N PRO A 54 10.16 0.65 5.99
CA PRO A 54 10.18 1.04 4.58
C PRO A 54 9.92 2.54 4.43
N LEU A 55 10.51 3.17 3.42
CA LEU A 55 10.29 4.59 3.10
C LEU A 55 8.83 4.89 2.72
N GLY A 56 8.00 3.84 2.58
CA GLY A 56 6.55 3.95 2.54
C GLY A 56 5.88 2.58 2.65
N TYR A 57 4.56 2.56 2.83
CA TYR A 57 3.72 1.36 2.86
C TYR A 57 2.43 1.62 2.07
N MET A 58 1.69 0.58 1.67
CA MET A 58 0.39 0.78 1.04
C MET A 58 -0.69 0.79 2.12
N SER A 59 -1.50 1.83 2.19
CA SER A 59 -2.57 1.96 3.19
C SER A 59 -3.52 0.75 3.18
N GLY A 60 -3.79 0.20 4.37
CA GLY A 60 -4.73 -0.91 4.56
C GLY A 60 -6.15 -0.61 4.05
N GLY A 61 -6.73 0.51 4.48
CA GLY A 61 -8.10 0.89 4.12
C GLY A 61 -8.30 1.32 2.66
N ALA A 62 -7.24 1.66 1.92
CA ALA A 62 -7.34 1.81 0.47
C ALA A 62 -7.41 0.46 -0.27
N GLY A 63 -7.09 -0.63 0.44
CA GLY A 63 -6.75 -1.91 -0.14
C GLY A 63 -5.38 -1.90 -0.84
N TYR A 64 -4.80 -3.09 -0.96
CA TYR A 64 -3.55 -3.28 -1.69
C TYR A 64 -3.53 -4.63 -2.41
N VAL A 65 -2.71 -4.71 -3.46
CA VAL A 65 -2.55 -5.93 -4.27
C VAL A 65 -1.12 -6.40 -4.25
N LEU A 66 -0.94 -7.72 -4.12
CA LEU A 66 0.32 -8.41 -4.31
C LEU A 66 0.26 -9.28 -5.58
N SER A 67 1.33 -9.20 -6.36
CA SER A 67 1.64 -10.23 -7.36
C SER A 67 1.84 -11.59 -6.69
N ARG A 68 1.64 -12.67 -7.45
CA ARG A 68 1.93 -14.04 -6.97
C ARG A 68 3.36 -14.16 -6.46
N LYS A 69 4.36 -13.62 -7.18
CA LYS A 69 5.76 -13.70 -6.74
C LYS A 69 5.99 -12.92 -5.44
N ALA A 70 5.37 -11.73 -5.27
CA ALA A 70 5.48 -10.98 -4.03
C ALA A 70 4.87 -11.74 -2.84
N LEU A 71 3.68 -12.34 -3.02
CA LEU A 71 3.04 -13.13 -1.98
C LEU A 71 3.87 -14.36 -1.58
N GLN A 72 4.46 -15.06 -2.55
CA GLN A 72 5.35 -16.20 -2.27
C GLN A 72 6.55 -15.79 -1.41
N LEU A 73 7.27 -14.73 -1.83
CA LEU A 73 8.42 -14.22 -1.08
C LEU A 73 8.02 -13.74 0.32
N PHE A 74 6.86 -13.10 0.45
CA PHE A 74 6.31 -12.68 1.75
C PHE A 74 6.09 -13.88 2.67
N VAL A 75 5.36 -14.90 2.21
CA VAL A 75 5.04 -16.09 3.01
C VAL A 75 6.32 -16.86 3.39
N GLU A 76 7.24 -17.05 2.46
CA GLU A 76 8.54 -17.67 2.73
C GLU A 76 9.32 -16.91 3.80
N ARG A 77 9.36 -15.58 3.70
CA ARG A 77 10.05 -14.74 4.68
C ARG A 77 9.39 -14.80 6.05
N VAL A 78 8.07 -14.74 6.12
CA VAL A 78 7.31 -14.86 7.37
C VAL A 78 7.58 -16.20 8.04
N LYS A 79 7.62 -17.30 7.28
CA LYS A 79 7.94 -18.64 7.82
C LYS A 79 9.37 -18.78 8.34
N GLN A 80 10.34 -18.12 7.69
CA GLN A 80 11.74 -18.14 8.10
C GLN A 80 12.01 -17.26 9.33
N ASN A 81 11.18 -16.24 9.55
CA ASN A 81 11.38 -15.30 10.64
C ASN A 81 10.68 -15.83 11.90
N THR A 82 11.46 -16.28 12.88
CA THR A 82 10.97 -16.75 14.20
C THR A 82 10.50 -15.58 15.09
N ILE A 83 10.09 -14.45 14.52
CA ILE A 83 9.57 -13.34 15.32
C ILE A 83 8.15 -13.72 15.74
N SER A 84 8.00 -14.00 17.04
CA SER A 84 6.77 -14.44 17.69
C SER A 84 5.67 -13.37 17.75
N SER A 85 5.90 -12.16 17.26
CA SER A 85 4.96 -11.04 17.39
C SER A 85 5.09 -10.01 16.26
N PRO A 86 3.99 -9.34 15.86
CA PRO A 86 4.05 -8.25 14.89
C PRO A 86 4.89 -7.08 15.42
N LEU A 87 5.61 -6.38 14.53
CA LEU A 87 6.51 -5.27 14.91
C LEU A 87 5.73 -4.03 15.34
N THR A 88 4.51 -3.85 14.82
CA THR A 88 3.57 -2.80 15.17
C THR A 88 2.14 -3.36 15.22
N TRP A 89 1.17 -2.61 15.75
CA TRP A 89 -0.25 -2.98 15.65
C TRP A 89 -0.81 -2.80 14.23
N ALA A 90 -0.13 -2.02 13.38
CA ALA A 90 -0.57 -1.71 12.02
C ALA A 90 -0.12 -2.79 11.03
N GLU A 91 -1.09 -3.52 10.50
CA GLU A 91 -0.87 -4.63 9.55
C GLU A 91 -0.15 -4.17 8.29
N ASP A 92 -0.55 -3.05 7.71
CA ASP A 92 0.00 -2.52 6.47
C ASP A 92 1.48 -2.11 6.58
N ILE A 93 1.88 -1.55 7.72
CA ILE A 93 3.29 -1.29 8.05
C ILE A 93 4.08 -2.59 8.19
N ASN A 94 3.53 -3.58 8.90
CA ASN A 94 4.18 -4.88 9.08
C ASN A 94 4.38 -5.59 7.74
N VAL A 95 3.35 -5.65 6.89
CA VAL A 95 3.45 -6.26 5.56
C VAL A 95 4.51 -5.55 4.71
N ALA A 96 4.52 -4.21 4.70
CA ALA A 96 5.53 -3.45 3.96
C ALA A 96 6.97 -3.71 4.45
N LEU A 97 7.18 -3.89 5.77
CA LEU A 97 8.47 -4.25 6.36
C LEU A 97 8.98 -5.60 5.81
N TYR A 98 8.13 -6.63 5.82
CA TYR A 98 8.48 -7.94 5.29
C TYR A 98 8.75 -7.88 3.78
N LEU A 99 7.88 -7.23 3.00
CA LEU A 99 8.02 -7.08 1.56
C LEU A 99 9.30 -6.33 1.18
N LYS A 100 9.69 -5.29 1.94
CA LYS A 100 10.97 -4.59 1.75
C LYS A 100 12.16 -5.54 1.99
N SER A 101 12.11 -6.37 3.02
CA SER A 101 13.21 -7.30 3.34
C SER A 101 13.50 -8.31 2.21
N VAL A 102 12.49 -8.63 1.40
CA VAL A 102 12.60 -9.50 0.22
C VAL A 102 12.60 -8.72 -1.11
N LYS A 103 12.86 -7.41 -1.07
CA LYS A 103 13.03 -6.53 -2.23
C LYS A 103 11.84 -6.52 -3.20
N VAL A 104 10.61 -6.67 -2.68
CA VAL A 104 9.39 -6.48 -3.46
C VAL A 104 9.26 -5.01 -3.84
N ARG A 105 8.90 -4.72 -5.09
CA ARG A 105 8.82 -3.35 -5.61
C ARG A 105 7.43 -2.76 -5.45
N PHE A 106 7.38 -1.51 -5.01
CA PHE A 106 6.19 -0.67 -5.14
C PHE A 106 5.91 -0.37 -6.61
N VAL A 107 4.63 -0.27 -6.96
CA VAL A 107 4.19 0.16 -8.28
C VAL A 107 3.45 1.48 -8.14
N ASP A 108 3.82 2.45 -8.99
CA ASP A 108 3.00 3.66 -9.17
C ASP A 108 1.69 3.27 -9.86
N THR A 109 0.59 3.44 -9.14
CA THR A 109 -0.75 3.02 -9.58
C THR A 109 -1.54 4.15 -10.22
N ARG A 110 -0.97 5.36 -10.31
CA ARG A 110 -1.63 6.50 -10.95
C ARG A 110 -1.96 6.22 -12.40
N ASP A 111 -3.04 6.85 -12.87
CA ASP A 111 -3.38 6.82 -14.28
C ASP A 111 -2.49 7.76 -15.11
N GLN A 112 -2.72 7.78 -16.42
CA GLN A 112 -1.97 8.62 -17.36
C GLN A 112 -2.08 10.13 -17.11
N PHE A 113 -3.06 10.56 -16.30
CA PHE A 113 -3.25 11.95 -15.90
C PHE A 113 -2.70 12.21 -14.49
N GLY A 114 -1.98 11.26 -13.91
CA GLY A 114 -1.42 11.36 -12.55
C GLY A 114 -2.46 11.18 -11.43
N ARG A 115 -3.67 10.70 -11.73
CA ARG A 115 -4.74 10.55 -10.73
C ARG A 115 -4.60 9.22 -10.01
N THR A 116 -4.73 9.23 -8.67
CA THR A 116 -4.66 7.99 -7.88
C THR A 116 -5.83 7.05 -8.19
N ARG A 117 -5.58 5.74 -8.11
CA ARG A 117 -6.58 4.67 -8.29
C ARG A 117 -6.95 3.97 -6.98
N PHE A 118 -6.19 4.23 -5.92
CA PHE A 118 -6.40 3.70 -4.59
C PHE A 118 -6.61 4.89 -3.64
N HIS A 119 -7.70 4.87 -2.90
CA HIS A 119 -8.13 5.98 -2.06
C HIS A 119 -8.35 5.49 -0.62
N PRO A 120 -7.62 6.01 0.38
CA PRO A 120 -7.77 5.60 1.78
C PRO A 120 -8.78 6.46 2.54
N ILE A 121 -9.67 7.15 1.81
CA ILE A 121 -10.71 7.98 2.39
C ILE A 121 -12.02 7.71 1.65
N ASN A 122 -13.14 7.88 2.34
CA ASN A 122 -14.46 7.71 1.74
C ASN A 122 -14.82 8.84 0.74
N LEU A 123 -15.85 8.59 -0.06
CA LEU A 123 -16.33 9.51 -1.10
C LEU A 123 -16.78 10.87 -0.55
N LYS A 124 -17.36 10.91 0.66
CA LYS A 124 -17.77 12.16 1.31
C LYS A 124 -16.55 13.05 1.56
N SER A 125 -15.48 12.48 2.11
CA SER A 125 -14.23 13.18 2.33
C SER A 125 -13.57 13.59 1.01
N MET A 126 -13.61 12.76 -0.03
CA MET A 126 -13.09 13.13 -1.35
C MET A 126 -13.80 14.34 -1.96
N GLY A 127 -15.13 14.37 -1.93
CA GLY A 127 -15.90 15.42 -2.60
C GLY A 127 -16.03 16.72 -1.80
N HIS A 128 -16.12 16.64 -0.47
CA HIS A 128 -16.45 17.80 0.37
C HIS A 128 -15.30 18.31 1.22
N LEU A 129 -14.38 17.43 1.63
CA LEU A 129 -13.30 17.77 2.55
C LEU A 129 -12.01 18.10 1.80
N LEU A 130 -11.55 17.21 0.91
CA LEU A 130 -10.27 17.42 0.21
C LEU A 130 -10.16 18.79 -0.49
N PRO A 131 -11.16 19.29 -1.24
CA PRO A 131 -11.02 20.58 -1.92
C PRO A 131 -10.84 21.78 -0.97
N LYS A 132 -11.11 21.60 0.32
CA LYS A 132 -11.01 22.63 1.36
C LYS A 132 -9.73 22.50 2.20
N LEU A 133 -8.99 21.40 2.05
CA LEU A 133 -7.78 21.15 2.81
C LEU A 133 -6.58 21.80 2.11
N PRO A 134 -5.62 22.34 2.88
CA PRO A 134 -4.42 22.93 2.30
C PRO A 134 -3.58 21.85 1.59
N HIS A 135 -2.83 22.27 0.56
CA HIS A 135 -2.05 21.36 -0.29
C HIS A 135 -0.87 20.69 0.43
N ASP A 136 -0.50 21.17 1.62
CA ASP A 136 0.48 20.55 2.51
C ASP A 136 -0.13 19.45 3.38
N TYR A 137 -1.45 19.20 3.30
CA TYR A 137 -2.10 18.13 4.02
C TYR A 137 -1.54 16.76 3.59
N TRP A 138 -1.42 15.82 4.55
CA TRP A 138 -0.80 14.50 4.33
C TRP A 138 -1.38 13.76 3.12
N TYR A 139 -2.67 13.97 2.78
CA TYR A 139 -3.30 13.38 1.61
C TYR A 139 -2.58 13.74 0.29
N TYR A 140 -2.04 14.95 0.19
CA TYR A 140 -1.37 15.43 -1.04
C TYR A 140 0.12 15.07 -1.09
N GLN A 141 0.72 14.71 0.05
CA GLN A 141 2.15 14.37 0.15
C GLN A 141 2.47 12.91 -0.21
N ARG A 142 1.52 12.15 -0.75
CA ARG A 142 1.61 10.70 -0.94
C ARG A 142 1.95 10.32 -2.38
N HIS A 143 3.21 10.24 -2.79
CA HIS A 143 3.64 9.55 -4.03
C HIS A 143 5.12 9.15 -3.98
#